data_AF-A0A6A6SI77-F1
#
_entry.id   AF-A0A6A6SI77-F1
#
_cell.length_a   1.000
_cell.length_b   1.000
_cell.length_c   1.000
_cell.angle_alpha   90.00
_cell.angle_beta   90.00
_cell.angle_gamma   90.00
#
_symmetry.space_group_name_H-M   'P 1'
#
loop_
_entity.id
_entity.type
_entity.pdbx_description
1 polymer ?
#
loop_
_entity_poly.entity_id
_entity_poly.type
_entity_poly.pdbx_seq_one_letter_code
_entity_poly.pdbx_strand_id
1 'polypeptide(L)'
;ALFESTLQHTAKSIDVDFNYIRATQQYTSGEEQFYYYIKAFLELYLGAKFERSSIMSYVASTLILNSLPPGMHYTLYHAYCYKALAGGLPSYCDTTWREWCTGVEIQFVKQCQQMEQRSSTAREQHEQVLLQLSETSMDWTQIKTTTTCLWCLRRCPEHSFACGHAFCDTCACIFGKRVVSMEYAYLMTRCIICQKSGEIEVRLKPPTAGSRLLVLDGGGIRGAFTLQALKALETERNLPYPLFDEFDLSLGTSSGDYWKVQIHGKMLMYFRRPNYSYVSSKTHSPRMCGHVLRPRKTSVRQAQGVWRFLLGSNPGLSTFFAD
;
A
#
# COMPACT_ATOMS: atom_id res chain seq x y z
N ALA A 1 -6.22 30.39 2.20
CA ALA A 1 -6.44 29.89 0.83
C ALA A 1 -7.88 30.13 0.38
N LEU A 2 -8.84 29.22 0.59
CA LEU A 2 -10.22 29.40 0.06
C LEU A 2 -10.92 30.68 0.53
N PHE A 3 -10.81 31.03 1.82
CA PHE A 3 -11.37 32.26 2.36
C PHE A 3 -10.82 33.53 1.67
N GLU A 4 -9.53 33.53 1.36
CA GLU A 4 -8.86 34.63 0.67
C GLU A 4 -9.29 34.69 -0.81
N SER A 5 -9.45 33.53 -1.47
CA SER A 5 -10.02 33.43 -2.81
C SER A 5 -11.47 33.92 -2.85
N THR A 6 -12.27 33.63 -1.82
CA THR A 6 -13.65 34.13 -1.70
C THR A 6 -13.66 35.65 -1.58
N LEU A 7 -12.83 36.22 -0.70
CA LEU A 7 -12.71 37.67 -0.53
C LEU A 7 -12.28 38.37 -1.84
N GLN A 8 -11.29 37.81 -2.54
CA GLN A 8 -10.84 38.33 -3.83
C GLN A 8 -11.92 38.26 -4.91
N HIS A 9 -12.75 37.22 -4.90
CA HIS A 9 -13.86 37.08 -5.84
C HIS A 9 -14.98 38.07 -5.54
N THR A 10 -15.43 38.17 -4.29
CA THR A 10 -16.48 39.12 -3.89
C THR A 10 -16.06 40.57 -4.14
N ALA A 11 -14.76 40.89 -4.03
CA ALA A 11 -14.23 42.21 -4.38
C ALA A 11 -14.23 42.50 -5.89
N LYS A 12 -14.27 41.48 -6.75
CA LYS A 12 -14.22 41.62 -8.22
C LYS A 12 -15.57 41.46 -8.90
N SER A 13 -16.48 40.67 -8.31
CA SER A 13 -17.79 40.37 -8.88
C SER A 13 -18.76 39.99 -7.77
N ILE A 14 -19.92 40.64 -7.78
CA ILE A 14 -21.07 40.38 -6.90
C ILE A 14 -22.24 39.71 -7.63
N ASP A 15 -22.23 39.75 -8.98
CA ASP A 15 -23.31 39.20 -9.81
C ASP A 15 -23.18 37.70 -10.10
N VAL A 16 -22.04 37.10 -9.72
CA VAL A 16 -21.74 35.68 -9.94
C VAL A 16 -21.44 35.08 -8.58
N ASP A 17 -21.98 33.89 -8.30
CA ASP A 17 -21.70 33.17 -7.06
C ASP A 17 -20.26 32.64 -7.02
N PHE A 18 -19.63 32.72 -5.85
CA PHE A 18 -18.30 32.14 -5.67
C PHE A 18 -18.36 30.62 -5.72
N ASN A 19 -17.74 30.03 -6.73
CA ASN A 19 -17.69 28.58 -6.89
C ASN A 19 -16.55 27.98 -6.06
N TYR A 20 -16.87 27.58 -4.82
CA TYR A 20 -15.95 26.91 -3.90
C TYR A 20 -15.31 25.65 -4.50
N ILE A 21 -16.02 24.94 -5.38
CA ILE A 21 -15.54 23.72 -6.04
C ILE A 21 -14.45 24.04 -7.07
N ARG A 22 -14.54 25.18 -7.76
CA ARG A 22 -13.50 25.64 -8.69
C ARG A 22 -12.31 26.24 -7.96
N ALA A 23 -12.55 26.90 -6.83
CA ALA A 23 -11.49 27.44 -6.00
C ALA A 23 -10.64 26.33 -5.35
N THR A 24 -11.23 25.19 -4.98
CA THR A 24 -10.47 24.03 -4.48
C THR A 24 -9.59 23.38 -5.55
N GLN A 25 -9.96 23.46 -6.84
CA GLN A 25 -9.15 22.92 -7.95
C GLN A 25 -7.76 23.57 -8.03
N GLN A 26 -7.66 24.89 -7.80
CA GLN A 26 -6.37 25.62 -7.88
C GLN A 26 -5.33 25.14 -6.87
N TYR A 27 -5.75 24.40 -5.84
CA TYR A 27 -4.89 23.90 -4.77
C TYR A 27 -4.72 22.38 -4.79
N THR A 28 -5.35 21.67 -5.73
CA THR A 28 -5.30 20.21 -5.78
C THR A 28 -4.19 19.74 -6.71
N SER A 29 -2.99 19.48 -6.18
CA SER A 29 -1.84 18.96 -6.94
C SER A 29 -1.98 17.50 -7.44
N GLY A 30 -3.11 16.84 -7.16
CA GLY A 30 -3.39 15.45 -7.55
C GLY A 30 -4.07 15.26 -8.92
N GLU A 31 -4.28 16.35 -9.66
CA GLU A 31 -5.12 16.40 -10.87
C GLU A 31 -4.48 15.74 -12.11
N GLU A 32 -3.14 15.75 -12.23
CA GLU A 32 -2.43 15.08 -13.34
C GLU A 32 -2.39 13.55 -13.19
N GLN A 33 -2.43 13.05 -11.96
CA GLN A 33 -2.33 11.62 -11.69
C GLN A 33 -3.61 10.87 -12.09
N PHE A 34 -4.78 11.50 -11.93
CA PHE A 34 -6.05 10.88 -12.28
C PHE A 34 -6.18 10.60 -13.79
N TYR A 35 -5.70 11.51 -14.63
CA TYR A 35 -5.59 11.32 -16.07
C TYR A 35 -4.79 10.06 -16.43
N TYR A 36 -3.65 9.86 -15.76
CA TYR A 36 -2.75 8.73 -16.01
C TYR A 36 -3.43 7.39 -15.72
N TYR A 37 -4.17 7.30 -14.60
CA TYR A 37 -4.86 6.08 -14.20
C TYR A 37 -6.00 5.70 -15.15
N ILE A 38 -6.83 6.66 -15.56
CA ILE A 38 -7.89 6.41 -16.56
C ILE A 38 -7.27 5.99 -17.88
N LYS A 39 -6.24 6.71 -18.37
CA LYS A 39 -5.56 6.38 -19.62
C LYS A 39 -5.01 4.96 -19.60
N ALA A 40 -4.27 4.59 -18.55
CA ALA A 40 -3.72 3.24 -18.40
C ALA A 40 -4.82 2.16 -18.40
N PHE A 41 -5.96 2.42 -17.77
CA PHE A 41 -7.10 1.51 -17.82
C PHE A 41 -7.72 1.40 -19.22
N LEU A 42 -7.88 2.52 -19.94
CA LEU A 42 -8.42 2.52 -21.30
C LEU A 42 -7.54 1.77 -22.28
N GLU A 43 -6.22 1.89 -22.17
CA GLU A 43 -5.26 1.14 -22.99
C GLU A 43 -5.39 -0.37 -22.73
N LEU A 44 -5.59 -0.79 -21.48
CA LEU A 44 -5.86 -2.19 -21.14
C LEU A 44 -7.22 -2.67 -21.70
N TYR A 45 -8.23 -1.81 -21.66
CA TYR A 45 -9.54 -2.11 -22.25
C TYR A 45 -9.46 -2.32 -23.75
N LEU A 46 -8.73 -1.49 -24.49
CA LEU A 46 -8.62 -1.61 -25.95
C LEU A 46 -8.02 -2.97 -26.38
N GLY A 47 -7.24 -3.61 -25.52
CA GLY A 47 -6.76 -4.99 -25.73
C GLY A 47 -7.77 -6.08 -25.38
N ALA A 48 -8.84 -5.75 -24.65
CA ALA A 48 -9.88 -6.68 -24.18
C ALA A 48 -11.17 -6.57 -25.00
N LYS A 49 -11.89 -7.68 -25.15
CA LYS A 49 -13.13 -7.74 -25.97
C LYS A 49 -14.38 -7.42 -25.15
N PHE A 50 -14.42 -6.27 -24.48
CA PHE A 50 -15.60 -5.85 -23.70
C PHE A 50 -16.51 -4.88 -24.46
N GLU A 51 -17.80 -4.94 -24.14
CA GLU A 51 -18.77 -3.99 -24.66
C GLU A 51 -18.48 -2.57 -24.13
N ARG A 52 -18.56 -1.58 -25.03
CA ARG A 52 -18.28 -0.17 -24.68
C ARG A 52 -19.19 0.34 -23.56
N SER A 53 -20.47 -0.02 -23.60
CA SER A 53 -21.48 0.40 -22.61
C SER A 53 -21.12 -0.08 -21.19
N SER A 54 -20.59 -1.31 -21.07
CA SER A 54 -20.12 -1.91 -19.82
C SER A 54 -18.94 -1.15 -19.23
N ILE A 55 -17.98 -0.77 -20.07
CA ILE A 55 -16.83 0.04 -19.63
C ILE A 55 -17.27 1.42 -19.19
N MET A 56 -18.15 2.07 -19.94
CA MET A 56 -18.69 3.38 -19.56
C MET A 56 -19.43 3.31 -18.22
N SER A 57 -20.22 2.25 -18.01
CA SER A 57 -20.92 2.00 -16.76
C SER A 57 -19.97 1.77 -15.59
N TYR A 58 -18.92 0.97 -15.79
CA TYR A 58 -17.88 0.76 -14.79
C TYR A 58 -17.14 2.06 -14.45
N VAL A 59 -16.66 2.80 -15.45
CA VAL A 59 -15.97 4.08 -15.23
C VAL A 59 -16.87 5.06 -14.50
N ALA A 60 -18.13 5.21 -14.93
CA ALA A 60 -19.11 6.04 -14.22
C ALA A 60 -19.26 5.64 -12.75
N SER A 61 -19.37 4.35 -12.44
CA SER A 61 -19.47 3.87 -11.06
C SER A 61 -18.23 4.20 -10.23
N THR A 62 -17.03 4.17 -10.82
CA THR A 62 -15.80 4.57 -10.14
C THR A 62 -15.76 6.08 -9.91
N LEU A 63 -16.27 6.89 -10.84
CA LEU A 63 -16.40 8.34 -10.65
C LEU A 63 -17.33 8.64 -9.47
N ILE A 64 -18.47 7.95 -9.40
CA ILE A 64 -19.45 8.08 -8.30
C ILE A 64 -18.80 7.71 -6.96
N LEU A 65 -18.07 6.60 -6.91
CA LEU A 65 -17.33 6.18 -5.72
C LEU A 65 -16.35 7.27 -5.23
N ASN A 66 -15.75 8.00 -6.16
CA ASN A 66 -14.76 9.03 -5.88
C ASN A 66 -15.36 10.45 -5.75
N SER A 67 -16.62 10.68 -6.08
CA SER A 67 -17.26 12.00 -6.10
C SER A 67 -17.93 12.41 -4.79
N LEU A 68 -17.99 11.52 -3.80
CA LEU A 68 -18.73 11.76 -2.56
C LEU A 68 -17.93 12.05 -1.27
N PRO A 69 -16.58 12.18 -1.23
CA PRO A 69 -15.95 12.97 -0.17
C PRO A 69 -16.16 14.49 -0.42
N PRO A 70 -16.12 15.34 0.62
CA PRO A 70 -16.38 16.78 0.48
C PRO A 70 -15.45 17.45 -0.56
N GLY A 71 -16.03 18.09 -1.57
CA GLY A 71 -15.32 18.90 -2.56
C GLY A 71 -15.19 18.33 -3.97
N MET A 72 -15.86 17.22 -4.33
CA MET A 72 -15.63 16.54 -5.62
C MET A 72 -16.85 16.21 -6.48
N HIS A 73 -17.46 17.20 -7.12
CA HIS A 73 -18.60 16.98 -8.03
C HIS A 73 -18.17 16.38 -9.39
N TYR A 74 -19.10 15.72 -10.09
CA TYR A 74 -18.91 15.16 -11.44
C TYR A 74 -18.26 16.13 -12.44
N THR A 75 -18.62 17.40 -12.35
CA THR A 75 -18.07 18.48 -13.19
C THR A 75 -16.54 18.57 -13.11
N LEU A 76 -15.92 18.12 -12.01
CA LEU A 76 -14.47 18.00 -11.88
C LEU A 76 -13.91 16.90 -12.78
N TYR A 77 -14.57 15.76 -12.84
CA TYR A 77 -14.10 14.58 -13.54
C TYR A 77 -14.22 14.69 -15.05
N HIS A 78 -15.19 15.48 -15.53
CA HIS A 78 -15.45 15.68 -16.95
C HIS A 78 -14.20 16.15 -17.72
N ALA A 79 -13.45 17.13 -17.20
CA ALA A 79 -12.23 17.65 -17.84
C ALA A 79 -11.11 16.59 -17.91
N TYR A 80 -11.00 15.71 -16.92
CA TYR A 80 -9.98 14.67 -16.89
C TYR A 80 -10.32 13.47 -17.76
N CYS A 81 -11.58 13.04 -17.76
CA CYS A 81 -12.07 12.04 -18.72
C CYS A 81 -11.84 12.54 -20.15
N TYR A 82 -12.16 13.81 -20.42
CA TYR A 82 -11.88 14.47 -21.69
C TYR A 82 -10.41 14.39 -22.07
N LYS A 83 -9.49 14.80 -21.16
CA LYS A 83 -8.05 14.76 -21.41
C LYS A 83 -7.54 13.33 -21.64
N ALA A 84 -8.01 12.36 -20.85
CA ALA A 84 -7.62 10.95 -20.91
C ALA A 84 -8.00 10.33 -22.25
N LEU A 85 -9.21 10.60 -22.73
CA LEU A 85 -9.72 10.07 -23.99
C LEU A 85 -9.07 10.77 -25.19
N ALA A 86 -8.92 12.10 -25.13
CA ALA A 86 -8.25 12.85 -26.19
C ALA A 86 -6.77 12.47 -26.36
N GLY A 87 -6.08 12.06 -25.29
CA GLY A 87 -4.66 11.69 -25.31
C GLY A 87 -4.36 10.19 -25.20
N GLY A 88 -5.39 9.34 -25.16
CA GLY A 88 -5.26 7.90 -24.88
C GLY A 88 -6.02 6.98 -25.84
N LEU A 89 -7.04 7.47 -26.56
CA LEU A 89 -7.67 6.69 -27.63
C LEU A 89 -6.81 6.77 -28.91
N PRO A 90 -6.40 5.63 -29.49
CA PRO A 90 -5.81 5.60 -30.82
C PRO A 90 -6.78 6.20 -31.85
N SER A 91 -6.25 6.79 -32.92
CA SER A 91 -7.00 7.34 -34.06
C SER A 91 -7.87 6.30 -34.82
N TYR A 92 -7.94 5.06 -34.34
CA TYR A 92 -8.68 3.93 -34.91
C TYR A 92 -10.00 3.62 -34.18
N CYS A 93 -10.37 4.37 -33.13
CA CYS A 93 -11.71 4.25 -32.57
C CYS A 93 -12.73 4.97 -33.48
N ASP A 94 -13.71 4.23 -34.02
CA ASP A 94 -14.79 4.79 -34.85
C ASP A 94 -15.64 5.84 -34.12
N THR A 95 -15.63 5.80 -32.79
CA THR A 95 -16.34 6.74 -31.93
C THR A 95 -15.42 7.84 -31.46
N THR A 96 -15.84 9.09 -31.62
CA THR A 96 -15.06 10.24 -31.15
C THR A 96 -14.96 10.21 -29.62
N TRP A 97 -13.85 10.70 -29.05
CA TRP A 97 -13.69 10.82 -27.59
C TRP A 97 -14.83 11.60 -26.92
N ARG A 98 -15.53 12.48 -27.67
CA ARG A 98 -16.74 13.20 -27.23
C ARG A 98 -17.89 12.25 -26.93
N GLU A 99 -18.18 11.33 -27.84
CA GLU A 99 -19.24 10.34 -27.67
C GLU A 99 -18.98 9.45 -26.46
N TRP A 100 -17.70 9.15 -26.18
CA TRP A 100 -17.34 8.38 -25.00
C TRP A 100 -17.55 9.17 -23.70
N CYS A 101 -17.14 10.44 -23.65
CA CYS A 101 -17.45 11.34 -22.52
C CYS A 101 -18.95 11.43 -22.26
N THR A 102 -19.73 11.67 -23.32
CA THR A 102 -21.19 11.73 -23.22
C THR A 102 -21.79 10.40 -22.76
N GLY A 103 -21.26 9.27 -23.23
CA GLY A 103 -21.69 7.94 -22.79
C GLY A 103 -21.44 7.71 -21.29
N VAL A 104 -20.26 8.10 -20.78
CA VAL A 104 -19.97 8.03 -19.33
C VAL A 104 -20.85 8.99 -18.53
N GLU A 105 -21.11 10.19 -19.04
CA GLU A 105 -22.02 11.16 -18.40
C GLU A 105 -23.43 10.59 -18.25
N ILE A 106 -23.97 10.00 -19.31
CA ILE A 106 -25.28 9.36 -19.30
C ILE A 106 -25.32 8.23 -18.27
N GLN A 107 -24.29 7.38 -18.21
CA GLN A 107 -24.22 6.31 -17.20
C GLN A 107 -24.08 6.86 -15.78
N PHE A 108 -23.30 7.93 -15.59
CA PHE A 108 -23.13 8.58 -14.31
C PHE A 108 -24.46 9.11 -13.77
N VAL A 109 -25.17 9.92 -14.57
CA VAL A 109 -26.47 10.48 -14.19
C VAL A 109 -27.47 9.36 -13.89
N LYS A 110 -27.52 8.33 -14.74
CA LYS A 110 -28.40 7.17 -14.54
C LYS A 110 -28.11 6.46 -13.21
N GLN A 111 -26.84 6.22 -12.88
CA GLN A 111 -26.46 5.55 -11.64
C GLN A 111 -26.71 6.44 -10.40
N CYS A 112 -26.50 7.76 -10.49
CA CYS A 112 -26.88 8.68 -9.41
C CYS A 112 -28.38 8.65 -9.13
N GLN A 113 -29.22 8.68 -10.17
CA GLN A 113 -30.67 8.55 -10.01
C GLN A 113 -31.06 7.22 -9.37
N GLN A 114 -30.42 6.11 -9.77
CA GLN A 114 -30.64 4.80 -9.15
C GLN A 114 -30.25 4.77 -7.67
N MET A 115 -29.14 5.44 -7.31
CA MET A 115 -28.73 5.58 -5.91
C MET A 115 -29.75 6.35 -5.09
N GLU A 116 -30.22 7.48 -5.61
CA GLU A 116 -31.24 8.30 -4.94
C GLU A 116 -32.54 7.51 -4.75
N GLN A 117 -32.99 6.77 -5.78
CA GLN A 117 -34.19 5.94 -5.71
C GLN A 117 -34.07 4.79 -4.70
N ARG A 118 -32.88 4.21 -4.55
CA ARG A 118 -32.62 3.09 -3.65
C ARG A 118 -32.12 3.52 -2.26
N SER A 119 -31.86 4.82 -2.07
CA SER A 119 -31.15 5.35 -0.90
C SER A 119 -29.83 4.62 -0.62
N SER A 120 -29.09 4.23 -1.67
CA SER A 120 -27.83 3.49 -1.53
C SER A 120 -26.62 4.42 -1.46
N THR A 121 -25.57 3.94 -0.80
CA THR A 121 -24.28 4.61 -0.76
C THR A 121 -23.51 4.40 -2.06
N ALA A 122 -22.53 5.28 -2.35
CA ALA A 122 -21.67 5.14 -3.53
C ALA A 122 -20.89 3.82 -3.54
N ARG A 123 -20.53 3.33 -2.35
CA ARG A 123 -19.89 2.02 -2.16
C ARG A 123 -20.81 0.91 -2.66
N GLU A 124 -22.04 0.86 -2.15
CA GLU A 124 -23.01 -0.17 -2.50
C GLU A 124 -23.39 -0.12 -3.98
N GLN A 125 -23.57 1.08 -4.53
CA GLN A 125 -23.82 1.25 -5.96
C GLN A 125 -22.67 0.70 -6.82
N HIS A 126 -21.42 1.00 -6.44
CA HIS A 126 -20.25 0.50 -7.16
C HIS A 126 -20.14 -1.03 -7.08
N GLU A 127 -20.34 -1.63 -5.90
CA GLU A 127 -20.39 -3.09 -5.72
C GLU A 127 -21.48 -3.72 -6.59
N GLN A 128 -22.67 -3.12 -6.66
CA GLN A 128 -23.78 -3.59 -7.51
C GLN A 128 -23.43 -3.56 -9.00
N VAL A 129 -22.81 -2.46 -9.48
CA VAL A 129 -22.38 -2.35 -10.88
C VAL A 129 -21.34 -3.43 -11.22
N LEU A 130 -20.36 -3.68 -10.34
CA LEU A 130 -19.35 -4.71 -10.57
C LEU A 130 -19.94 -6.12 -10.64
N LEU A 131 -20.91 -6.42 -9.79
CA LEU A 131 -21.64 -7.70 -9.81
C LEU A 131 -22.42 -7.86 -11.12
N GLN A 132 -23.21 -6.85 -11.50
CA GLN A 132 -23.99 -6.87 -12.73
C GLN A 132 -23.10 -7.04 -13.98
N LEU A 133 -21.98 -6.32 -14.03
CA LEU A 133 -21.05 -6.42 -15.16
C LEU A 133 -20.38 -7.79 -15.24
N SER A 134 -20.04 -8.39 -14.09
CA SER A 134 -19.48 -9.76 -14.04
C SER A 134 -20.44 -10.81 -14.60
N GLU A 135 -21.74 -10.65 -14.36
CA GLU A 135 -22.76 -11.59 -14.81
C GLU A 135 -23.11 -11.44 -16.30
N THR A 136 -23.00 -10.22 -16.83
CA THR A 136 -23.58 -9.88 -18.15
C THR A 136 -22.55 -9.75 -19.26
N SER A 137 -21.40 -9.11 -19.00
CA SER A 137 -20.64 -8.49 -20.10
C SER A 137 -19.13 -8.35 -19.86
N MET A 138 -18.63 -8.58 -18.65
CA MET A 138 -17.21 -8.39 -18.32
C MET A 138 -16.60 -9.59 -17.59
N ASP A 139 -15.65 -10.23 -18.24
CA ASP A 139 -14.75 -11.21 -17.62
C ASP A 139 -13.51 -10.50 -17.07
N TRP A 140 -13.55 -10.15 -15.79
CA TRP A 140 -12.47 -9.45 -15.10
C TRP A 140 -11.13 -10.20 -15.07
N THR A 141 -11.08 -11.49 -15.40
CA THR A 141 -9.82 -12.23 -15.43
C THR A 141 -8.87 -11.77 -16.55
N GLN A 142 -9.42 -11.11 -17.58
CA GLN A 142 -8.66 -10.61 -18.73
C GLN A 142 -7.92 -9.29 -18.45
N ILE A 143 -8.30 -8.56 -17.39
CA ILE A 143 -7.65 -7.30 -17.02
C ILE A 143 -6.98 -7.43 -15.65
N LYS A 144 -5.67 -7.15 -15.65
CA LYS A 144 -4.86 -6.99 -14.43
C LYS A 144 -3.92 -5.82 -14.64
N THR A 145 -3.67 -5.08 -13.57
CA THR A 145 -2.73 -3.95 -13.59
C THR A 145 -2.12 -3.76 -12.21
N THR A 146 -0.86 -3.35 -12.21
CA THR A 146 -0.10 -2.94 -11.03
C THR A 146 0.07 -1.42 -10.96
N THR A 147 -0.41 -0.68 -11.97
CA THR A 147 -0.24 0.78 -12.04
C THR A 147 -1.49 1.53 -11.61
N THR A 148 -2.66 0.90 -11.72
CA THR A 148 -3.95 1.53 -11.41
C THR A 148 -4.81 0.61 -10.56
N CYS A 149 -5.34 1.12 -9.46
CA CYS A 149 -6.31 0.42 -8.63
C CYS A 149 -7.61 0.22 -9.41
N LEU A 150 -7.90 -1.01 -9.83
CA LEU A 150 -9.15 -1.34 -10.54
C LEU A 150 -10.41 -1.19 -9.68
N TRP A 151 -10.27 -0.94 -8.38
CA TRP A 151 -11.44 -0.73 -7.52
C TRP A 151 -11.91 0.73 -7.51
N CYS A 152 -11.09 1.68 -7.99
CA CYS A 152 -11.47 3.09 -7.98
C CYS A 152 -10.93 3.91 -9.16
N LEU A 153 -10.04 3.36 -10.00
CA LEU A 153 -9.38 4.04 -11.12
C LEU A 153 -8.70 5.37 -10.77
N ARG A 154 -8.31 5.55 -9.50
CA ARG A 154 -7.85 6.85 -8.99
C ARG A 154 -6.46 6.85 -8.36
N ARG A 155 -5.94 5.70 -7.96
CA ARG A 155 -4.69 5.60 -7.20
C ARG A 155 -3.87 4.41 -7.69
N CYS A 156 -2.57 4.43 -7.43
CA CYS A 156 -1.72 3.26 -7.53
C CYS A 156 -2.20 2.19 -6.56
N PRO A 157 -2.25 0.90 -6.95
CA PRO A 157 -2.53 -0.17 -6.02
C PRO A 157 -1.30 -0.48 -5.14
N GLU A 158 -1.55 -0.80 -3.88
CA GLU A 158 -0.53 -1.17 -2.88
C GLU A 158 -0.70 -2.62 -2.40
N HIS A 159 -1.90 -3.19 -2.62
CA HIS A 159 -2.29 -4.53 -2.19
C HIS A 159 -2.77 -5.34 -3.38
N SER A 160 -2.63 -6.66 -3.33
CA SER A 160 -3.10 -7.56 -4.39
C SER A 160 -3.73 -8.83 -3.86
N PHE A 161 -4.85 -9.21 -4.45
CA PHE A 161 -5.44 -10.52 -4.23
C PHE A 161 -4.72 -11.63 -4.98
N ALA A 162 -4.87 -12.88 -4.49
CA ALA A 162 -4.37 -14.08 -5.17
C ALA A 162 -4.97 -14.27 -6.58
N CYS A 163 -6.14 -13.67 -6.87
CA CYS A 163 -6.69 -13.62 -8.23
C CYS A 163 -5.86 -12.74 -9.19
N GLY A 164 -4.95 -11.91 -8.66
CA GLY A 164 -4.11 -10.96 -9.38
C GLY A 164 -4.69 -9.56 -9.52
N HIS A 165 -5.88 -9.28 -8.96
CA HIS A 165 -6.43 -7.92 -8.93
C HIS A 165 -5.83 -7.13 -7.77
N ALA A 166 -5.35 -5.94 -8.08
CA ALA A 166 -4.68 -5.05 -7.15
C ALA A 166 -5.55 -3.84 -6.78
N PHE A 167 -5.39 -3.34 -5.55
CA PHE A 167 -6.17 -2.25 -4.97
C PHE A 167 -5.34 -1.34 -4.04
N CYS A 168 -5.80 -0.12 -3.83
CA CYS A 168 -5.10 0.89 -3.00
C CYS A 168 -5.56 0.88 -1.54
N ASP A 169 -4.79 1.52 -0.66
CA ASP A 169 -5.11 1.72 0.77
C ASP A 169 -6.50 2.31 1.00
N THR A 170 -6.87 3.33 0.22
CA THR A 170 -8.20 3.95 0.36
C THR A 170 -9.32 2.96 0.05
N CYS A 171 -9.12 2.07 -0.92
CA CYS A 171 -10.08 1.02 -1.23
C CYS A 171 -10.13 -0.04 -0.12
N ALA A 172 -9.00 -0.35 0.53
CA ALA A 172 -8.99 -1.18 1.73
C ALA A 172 -9.87 -0.57 2.83
N CYS A 173 -9.78 0.75 3.05
CA CYS A 173 -10.63 1.45 4.02
C CYS A 173 -12.12 1.45 3.66
N ILE A 174 -12.44 1.63 2.37
CA ILE A 174 -13.83 1.75 1.90
C ILE A 174 -14.54 0.40 1.94
N PHE A 175 -13.89 -0.65 1.44
CA PHE A 175 -14.51 -1.95 1.21
C PHE A 175 -14.21 -2.98 2.30
N GLY A 176 -13.10 -2.82 3.03
CA GLY A 176 -12.66 -3.70 4.08
C GLY A 176 -13.50 -3.62 5.35
N LYS A 177 -13.59 -4.74 6.07
CA LYS A 177 -14.17 -4.79 7.41
C LYS A 177 -13.09 -4.39 8.42
N ARG A 178 -13.38 -3.41 9.27
CA ARG A 178 -12.46 -3.02 10.35
C ARG A 178 -12.20 -4.19 11.30
N VAL A 179 -10.93 -4.42 11.63
CA VAL A 179 -10.52 -5.38 12.64
C VAL A 179 -10.66 -4.71 14.01
N VAL A 180 -11.45 -5.31 14.92
CA VAL A 180 -11.78 -4.69 16.21
C VAL A 180 -10.56 -4.59 17.14
N SER A 181 -9.65 -5.56 17.06
CA SER A 181 -8.46 -5.64 17.91
C SER A 181 -7.30 -4.75 17.45
N MET A 182 -7.40 -4.11 16.29
CA MET A 182 -6.30 -3.35 15.71
C MET A 182 -6.79 -2.16 14.89
N GLU A 183 -6.39 -0.97 15.30
CA GLU A 183 -6.70 0.25 14.57
C GLU A 183 -6.05 0.26 13.19
N TYR A 184 -6.73 0.86 12.21
CA TYR A 184 -6.26 0.95 10.82
C TYR A 184 -5.95 -0.41 10.16
N ALA A 185 -6.51 -1.50 10.69
CA ALA A 185 -6.49 -2.81 10.09
C ALA A 185 -7.85 -3.15 9.46
N TYR A 186 -7.80 -3.66 8.24
CA TYR A 186 -8.96 -3.94 7.40
C TYR A 186 -8.87 -5.35 6.84
N LEU A 187 -9.86 -6.17 7.15
CA LEU A 187 -10.00 -7.52 6.64
C LEU A 187 -10.83 -7.51 5.35
N MET A 188 -10.28 -8.14 4.33
CA MET A 188 -10.93 -8.33 3.05
C MET A 188 -11.06 -9.83 2.77
N THR A 189 -12.28 -10.30 2.49
CA THR A 189 -12.59 -11.74 2.32
C THR A 189 -12.86 -12.15 0.87
N ARG A 190 -12.98 -11.17 -0.04
CA ARG A 190 -13.19 -11.38 -1.46
C ARG A 190 -12.70 -10.18 -2.26
N CYS A 191 -12.32 -10.43 -3.51
CA CYS A 191 -12.08 -9.38 -4.48
C CYS A 191 -13.41 -8.78 -4.97
N ILE A 192 -13.64 -7.47 -4.84
CA ILE A 192 -14.92 -6.87 -5.30
C ILE A 192 -15.10 -6.89 -6.82
N ILE A 193 -13.99 -7.02 -7.57
CA ILE A 193 -13.99 -7.01 -9.03
C ILE A 193 -14.45 -8.37 -9.56
N CYS A 194 -13.72 -9.44 -9.26
CA CYS A 194 -14.01 -10.79 -9.78
C CYS A 194 -14.71 -11.73 -8.80
N GLN A 195 -15.08 -11.26 -7.61
CA GLN A 195 -15.77 -12.01 -6.56
C GLN A 195 -15.05 -13.26 -6.03
N LYS A 196 -13.82 -13.55 -6.48
CA LYS A 196 -13.02 -14.65 -5.95
C LYS A 196 -12.74 -14.44 -4.46
N SER A 197 -13.04 -15.45 -3.67
CA SER A 197 -12.72 -15.50 -2.24
C SER A 197 -11.22 -15.45 -2.02
N GLY A 198 -10.81 -14.77 -0.96
CA GLY A 198 -9.43 -14.69 -0.52
C GLY A 198 -9.36 -13.82 0.73
N GLU A 199 -8.54 -14.21 1.70
CA GLU A 199 -8.40 -13.45 2.94
C GLU A 199 -7.13 -12.63 2.89
N ILE A 200 -7.27 -11.31 3.07
CA ILE A 200 -6.16 -10.36 3.15
C ILE A 200 -6.46 -9.41 4.31
N GLU A 201 -5.54 -9.35 5.25
CA GLU A 201 -5.51 -8.32 6.27
C GLU A 201 -4.59 -7.19 5.77
N VAL A 202 -5.17 -6.01 5.59
CA VAL A 202 -4.44 -4.80 5.22
C VAL A 202 -4.26 -3.96 6.47
N ARG A 203 -3.01 -3.75 6.87
CA ARG A 203 -2.64 -2.87 7.98
C ARG A 203 -2.09 -1.57 7.44
N LEU A 204 -2.80 -0.48 7.70
CA LEU A 204 -2.37 0.84 7.28
C LEU A 204 -1.68 1.55 8.42
N LYS A 205 -0.70 2.37 8.05
CA LYS A 205 -0.08 3.29 8.99
C LYS A 205 -1.10 4.36 9.42
N PRO A 206 -1.30 4.59 10.73
CA PRO A 206 -2.17 5.66 11.20
C PRO A 206 -1.71 7.03 10.65
N PRO A 207 -2.63 7.94 10.25
CA PRO A 207 -2.27 9.25 9.70
C PRO A 207 -1.42 10.12 10.62
N THR A 208 -1.52 9.90 11.94
CA THR A 208 -0.77 10.64 12.96
C THR A 208 0.55 9.95 13.34
N ALA A 209 0.81 8.75 12.84
CA ALA A 209 2.04 8.03 13.14
C ALA A 209 3.21 8.62 12.34
N GLY A 210 4.31 8.92 13.03
CA GLY A 210 5.58 9.30 12.39
C GLY A 210 6.19 8.14 11.61
N SER A 211 7.17 8.42 10.75
CA SER A 211 7.95 7.37 10.06
C SER A 211 8.85 6.61 11.02
N ARG A 212 8.68 5.29 11.04
CA ARG A 212 9.42 4.37 11.92
C ARG A 212 10.50 3.66 11.11
N LEU A 213 11.76 4.00 11.36
CA LEU A 213 12.92 3.47 10.65
C LEU A 213 13.70 2.49 11.54
N LEU A 214 13.93 1.28 11.05
CA LEU A 214 14.89 0.36 11.64
C LEU A 214 16.21 0.42 10.88
N VAL A 215 17.31 0.75 11.56
CA VAL A 215 18.66 0.73 10.98
C VAL A 215 19.49 -0.33 11.66
N LEU A 216 19.97 -1.31 10.88
CA LEU A 216 20.82 -2.40 11.33
C LEU A 216 22.25 -2.16 10.85
N ASP A 217 23.12 -1.74 11.77
CA ASP A 217 24.52 -1.45 11.44
C ASP A 217 25.37 -2.71 11.18
N GLY A 218 26.40 -2.53 10.37
CA GLY A 218 27.35 -3.54 9.92
C GLY A 218 28.42 -3.82 10.96
N GLY A 219 28.22 -4.86 11.77
CA GLY A 219 29.13 -5.25 12.84
C GLY A 219 29.82 -6.62 12.68
N GLY A 220 29.53 -7.34 11.58
CA GLY A 220 29.92 -8.74 11.42
C GLY A 220 29.23 -9.62 12.46
N ILE A 221 30.00 -10.39 13.24
CA ILE A 221 29.48 -11.20 14.35
C ILE A 221 28.73 -10.34 15.40
N ARG A 222 29.09 -9.07 15.55
CA ARG A 222 28.45 -8.19 16.55
C ARG A 222 27.00 -7.87 16.21
N GLY A 223 26.57 -8.08 14.96
CA GLY A 223 25.16 -7.95 14.57
C GLY A 223 24.22 -8.90 15.31
N ALA A 224 24.72 -10.00 15.88
CA ALA A 224 23.92 -10.88 16.74
C ALA A 224 23.39 -10.19 18.00
N PHE A 225 24.11 -9.20 18.55
CA PHE A 225 23.63 -8.46 19.72
C PHE A 225 22.40 -7.62 19.37
N THR A 226 22.40 -6.96 18.20
CA THR A 226 21.24 -6.19 17.71
C THR A 226 20.01 -7.09 17.55
N LEU A 227 20.20 -8.33 17.08
CA LEU A 227 19.12 -9.31 16.98
C LEU A 227 18.57 -9.73 18.34
N GLN A 228 19.44 -9.92 19.33
CA GLN A 228 19.00 -10.23 20.69
C GLN A 228 18.21 -9.07 21.31
N ALA A 229 18.64 -7.83 21.07
CA ALA A 229 17.91 -6.65 21.50
C ALA A 229 16.52 -6.55 20.85
N LEU A 230 16.41 -6.81 19.54
CA LEU A 230 15.12 -6.84 18.84
C LEU A 230 14.21 -7.96 19.37
N LYS A 231 14.76 -9.14 19.67
CA LYS A 231 13.98 -10.24 20.25
C LYS A 231 13.50 -9.95 21.67
N ALA A 232 14.35 -9.31 22.47
CA ALA A 232 13.97 -8.83 23.80
C ALA A 232 12.85 -7.78 23.69
N LEU A 233 12.97 -6.84 22.75
CA LEU A 233 11.95 -5.83 22.49
C LEU A 233 10.62 -6.45 22.03
N GLU A 234 10.66 -7.46 21.16
CA GLU A 234 9.46 -8.18 20.71
C GLU A 234 8.76 -8.89 21.87
N THR A 235 9.55 -9.54 22.75
CA THR A 235 9.03 -10.22 23.94
C THR A 235 8.41 -9.23 24.93
N GLU A 236 9.07 -8.11 25.17
CA GLU A 236 8.63 -7.07 26.10
C GLU A 236 7.37 -6.35 25.61
N ARG A 237 7.31 -6.04 24.31
CA ARG A 237 6.17 -5.34 23.71
C ARG A 237 4.94 -6.23 23.59
N ASN A 238 5.13 -7.55 23.54
CA ASN A 238 4.08 -8.57 23.47
C ASN A 238 2.97 -8.21 22.46
N LEU A 239 3.39 -7.83 21.25
CA LEU A 239 2.49 -7.36 20.20
C LEU A 239 1.71 -8.54 19.61
N PRO A 240 0.46 -8.34 19.16
CA PRO A 240 -0.33 -9.39 18.50
C PRO A 240 0.16 -9.71 17.07
N TYR A 241 1.33 -9.20 16.68
CA TYR A 241 1.93 -9.28 15.35
C TYR A 241 3.45 -9.17 15.46
N PRO A 242 4.20 -9.57 14.42
CA PRO A 242 5.66 -9.47 14.41
C PRO A 242 6.13 -8.04 14.66
N LEU A 243 7.16 -7.87 15.50
CA LEU A 243 7.73 -6.54 15.81
C LEU A 243 8.13 -5.77 14.54
N PHE A 244 8.49 -6.46 13.47
CA PHE A 244 8.94 -5.84 12.23
C PHE A 244 7.86 -5.07 11.48
N ASP A 245 6.58 -5.39 11.71
CA ASP A 245 5.46 -4.63 11.17
C ASP A 245 5.29 -3.26 11.86
N GLU A 246 6.12 -2.98 12.89
CA GLU A 246 6.26 -1.66 13.49
C GLU A 246 7.22 -0.73 12.74
N PHE A 247 7.93 -1.20 11.71
CA PHE A 247 8.87 -0.36 10.96
C PHE A 247 8.41 -0.17 9.52
N ASP A 248 8.31 1.09 9.08
CA ASP A 248 7.89 1.45 7.72
C ASP A 248 9.03 1.22 6.71
N LEU A 249 10.27 1.35 7.18
CA LEU A 249 11.47 1.09 6.40
C LEU A 249 12.52 0.42 7.29
N SER A 250 13.16 -0.60 6.73
CA SER A 250 14.30 -1.26 7.36
C SER A 250 15.52 -1.12 6.45
N LEU A 251 16.61 -0.60 7.01
CA LEU A 251 17.90 -0.42 6.34
C LEU A 251 18.96 -1.25 7.05
N GLY A 252 19.88 -1.82 6.28
CA GLY A 252 21.03 -2.55 6.82
C GLY A 252 22.31 -2.08 6.15
N THR A 253 23.44 -2.27 6.81
CA THR A 253 24.77 -2.14 6.20
C THR A 253 25.56 -3.43 6.43
N SER A 254 26.23 -3.94 5.39
CA SER A 254 27.04 -5.18 5.46
C SER A 254 26.27 -6.37 6.08
N SER A 255 26.71 -6.89 7.23
CA SER A 255 26.00 -7.96 7.96
C SER A 255 24.57 -7.59 8.33
N GLY A 256 24.27 -6.31 8.56
CA GLY A 256 22.92 -5.83 8.87
C GLY A 256 21.92 -6.04 7.73
N ASP A 257 22.36 -5.93 6.47
CA ASP A 257 21.51 -6.22 5.30
C ASP A 257 21.18 -7.70 5.19
N TYR A 258 22.15 -8.57 5.48
CA TYR A 258 21.90 -10.02 5.54
C TYR A 258 20.83 -10.35 6.57
N TRP A 259 20.92 -9.76 7.78
CA TRP A 259 19.95 -9.98 8.84
C TRP A 259 18.56 -9.42 8.50
N LYS A 260 18.50 -8.23 7.88
CA LYS A 260 17.24 -7.64 7.40
C LYS A 260 16.46 -8.62 6.52
N VAL A 261 17.11 -9.24 5.54
CA VAL A 261 16.49 -10.19 4.59
C VAL A 261 16.00 -11.44 5.30
N GLN A 262 16.83 -12.00 6.19
CA GLN A 262 16.49 -13.20 6.96
C GLN A 262 15.22 -12.99 7.82
N ILE A 263 15.07 -11.78 8.37
CA ILE A 263 13.95 -11.41 9.22
C ILE A 263 12.67 -11.15 8.40
N HIS A 264 12.75 -10.35 7.32
CA HIS A 264 11.56 -9.98 6.54
C HIS A 264 10.98 -11.14 5.72
N GLY A 265 11.80 -12.13 5.33
CA GLY A 265 11.41 -13.20 4.41
C GLY A 265 10.51 -14.30 4.96
N LYS A 266 9.87 -14.16 6.14
CA LYS A 266 9.19 -15.28 6.86
C LYS A 266 10.09 -16.53 7.03
N MET A 267 11.41 -16.38 6.93
CA MET A 267 12.35 -17.45 7.25
C MET A 267 12.73 -17.34 8.74
N LEU A 268 11.71 -17.39 9.59
CA LEU A 268 11.83 -17.79 11.00
C LEU A 268 12.15 -19.30 11.06
N MET A 269 13.19 -19.75 10.34
CA MET A 269 13.81 -21.03 10.64
C MET A 269 14.66 -20.85 11.88
N TYR A 270 14.06 -21.19 13.02
CA TYR A 270 14.75 -21.71 14.20
C TYR A 270 16.07 -21.01 14.55
N PHE A 271 16.00 -19.92 15.31
CA PHE A 271 17.09 -19.59 16.24
C PHE A 271 17.06 -20.58 17.42
N ARG A 272 17.27 -21.86 17.12
CA ARG A 272 17.91 -22.78 18.07
C ARG A 272 19.39 -22.42 18.02
N ARG A 273 20.03 -22.36 19.18
CA ARG A 273 21.44 -22.00 19.40
C ARG A 273 22.52 -22.64 18.47
N PRO A 274 22.33 -23.72 17.67
CA PRO A 274 23.43 -24.26 16.85
C PRO A 274 23.79 -23.50 15.55
N ASN A 275 22.86 -22.79 14.91
CA ASN A 275 23.08 -22.39 13.50
C ASN A 275 23.93 -21.13 13.31
N TYR A 276 23.94 -20.19 14.27
CA TYR A 276 24.70 -18.94 14.14
C TYR A 276 26.22 -19.16 14.17
N SER A 277 26.69 -19.98 15.13
CA SER A 277 28.09 -20.39 15.26
C SER A 277 28.60 -21.07 13.98
N TYR A 278 27.72 -21.84 13.34
CA TYR A 278 28.00 -22.58 12.11
C TYR A 278 28.08 -21.67 10.86
N VAL A 279 27.13 -20.73 10.70
CA VAL A 279 27.16 -19.80 9.57
C VAL A 279 28.31 -18.81 9.71
N SER A 280 28.58 -18.32 10.93
CA SER A 280 29.73 -17.44 11.18
C SER A 280 31.06 -18.15 10.95
N SER A 281 31.20 -19.41 11.36
CA SER A 281 32.45 -20.14 11.16
C SER A 281 32.75 -20.35 9.68
N LYS A 282 31.74 -20.57 8.84
CA LYS A 282 31.86 -20.69 7.38
C LYS A 282 32.07 -19.36 6.64
N THR A 283 31.37 -18.30 7.04
CA THR A 283 31.49 -16.97 6.39
C THR A 283 32.78 -16.26 6.75
N HIS A 284 33.26 -16.42 7.98
CA HIS A 284 34.51 -15.82 8.47
C HIS A 284 35.65 -16.83 8.57
N SER A 285 35.54 -17.95 7.83
CA SER A 285 36.67 -18.87 7.65
C SER A 285 37.81 -18.12 6.94
N PRO A 286 39.04 -18.13 7.46
CA PRO A 286 40.19 -17.65 6.71
C PRO A 286 40.26 -18.42 5.39
N ARG A 287 40.19 -17.74 4.25
CA ARG A 287 40.56 -18.39 2.99
C ARG A 287 42.04 -18.72 3.11
N MET A 288 42.38 -20.01 3.07
CA MET A 288 43.76 -20.48 2.93
C MET A 288 44.28 -19.97 1.59
N CYS A 289 44.79 -18.74 1.54
CA CYS A 289 45.70 -18.31 0.50
C CYS A 289 47.04 -18.97 0.82
N GLY A 290 47.55 -19.77 -0.10
CA GLY A 290 48.68 -20.69 0.08
C GLY A 290 50.03 -20.02 0.34
N HIS A 291 50.16 -19.27 1.42
CA HIS A 291 51.45 -18.91 2.01
C HIS A 291 51.46 -19.29 3.48
N VAL A 292 52.36 -20.23 3.78
CA VAL A 292 52.67 -20.75 5.11
C VAL A 292 53.02 -19.58 6.03
N LEU A 293 52.12 -19.24 6.95
CA LEU A 293 52.45 -18.47 8.14
C LEU A 293 52.00 -19.25 9.38
N ARG A 294 52.97 -19.49 10.27
CA ARG A 294 52.86 -20.31 11.49
C ARG A 294 51.65 -19.94 12.34
N PRO A 295 51.00 -20.90 13.01
CA PRO A 295 49.83 -20.63 13.83
C PRO A 295 50.21 -19.78 15.05
N ARG A 296 49.70 -18.56 15.14
CA ARG A 296 49.60 -17.86 16.43
C ARG A 296 48.45 -18.48 17.19
N LYS A 297 48.76 -19.24 18.25
CA LYS A 297 47.79 -19.73 19.23
C LYS A 297 47.06 -18.54 19.87
N THR A 298 45.91 -18.14 19.36
CA THR A 298 44.90 -17.42 20.17
C THR A 298 44.22 -18.45 21.04
N SER A 299 44.79 -18.66 22.23
CA SER A 299 44.25 -19.56 23.24
C SER A 299 42.85 -19.12 23.65
N VAL A 300 42.02 -20.12 24.00
CA VAL A 300 40.68 -20.08 24.60
C VAL A 300 40.56 -19.14 25.83
N ARG A 301 41.67 -18.55 26.32
CA ARG A 301 41.69 -17.59 27.44
C ARG A 301 41.10 -16.21 27.13
N GLN A 302 41.04 -15.76 25.87
CA GLN A 302 40.42 -14.46 25.57
C GLN A 302 38.90 -14.47 25.68
N ALA A 303 38.25 -15.61 25.44
CA ALA A 303 36.81 -15.75 25.68
C ALA A 303 36.49 -15.75 27.19
N GLN A 304 37.33 -16.35 28.04
CA GLN A 304 37.12 -16.37 29.50
C GLN A 304 37.54 -15.07 30.21
N GLY A 305 38.48 -14.31 29.65
CA GLY A 305 38.93 -13.03 30.22
C GLY A 305 37.85 -11.92 30.18
N VAL A 306 36.97 -11.94 29.19
CA VAL A 306 35.87 -10.96 29.07
C VAL A 306 34.74 -11.25 30.07
N TRP A 307 34.50 -12.52 30.42
CA TRP A 307 33.49 -12.90 31.42
C TRP A 307 33.91 -12.58 32.87
N ARG A 308 35.20 -12.41 33.16
CA ARG A 308 35.69 -12.05 34.51
C ARG A 308 35.75 -10.54 34.77
N PHE A 309 35.72 -9.69 33.74
CA PHE A 309 35.79 -8.24 33.90
C PHE A 309 34.42 -7.59 34.22
N LEU A 310 33.31 -8.32 34.05
CA LEU A 310 31.94 -7.82 34.30
C LEU A 310 31.33 -8.28 35.64
N LEU A 311 32.04 -9.09 36.44
CA LEU A 311 31.61 -9.51 37.79
C LEU A 311 32.44 -8.84 38.91
N GLY A 312 32.87 -7.59 38.69
CA GLY A 312 33.52 -6.77 39.70
C GLY A 312 32.52 -5.97 40.52
N SER A 313 32.11 -6.53 41.65
CA SER A 313 31.69 -5.84 42.88
C SER A 313 30.43 -4.95 42.82
N ASN A 314 29.24 -5.57 42.79
CA ASN A 314 28.06 -4.93 43.40
C ASN A 314 27.10 -5.99 43.98
N PRO A 315 27.03 -6.18 45.31
CA PRO A 315 26.32 -7.31 45.93
C PRO A 315 24.79 -7.12 46.03
N GLY A 316 24.14 -6.43 45.08
CA GLY A 316 22.75 -5.99 45.22
C GLY A 316 21.71 -6.48 44.19
N LEU A 317 22.08 -7.29 43.19
CA LEU A 317 21.18 -7.60 42.05
C LEU A 317 21.03 -9.10 41.72
N SER A 318 21.39 -9.99 42.65
CA SER A 318 21.42 -11.44 42.42
C SER A 318 20.09 -12.19 42.61
N THR A 319 18.92 -11.57 42.41
CA THR A 319 17.63 -12.27 42.63
C THR A 319 16.61 -12.20 41.49
N PHE A 320 16.95 -11.70 40.29
CA PHE A 320 15.96 -11.60 39.19
C PHE A 320 16.13 -12.57 38.01
N PHE A 321 17.10 -13.49 38.04
CA PHE A 321 17.27 -14.50 36.99
C PHE A 321 17.60 -15.88 37.58
N ALA A 322 16.58 -16.50 38.17
CA ALA A 322 16.50 -17.95 38.34
C ALA A 322 15.02 -18.33 38.43
N ASP A 323 14.38 -18.42 37.27
CA ASP A 323 13.45 -19.50 36.85
C ASP A 323 13.00 -19.25 35.40
#